data_AF-M0E4N5-F1
#
_entry.id   AF-M0E4N5-F1
#
_cell.length_a   1.000
_cell.length_b   1.000
_cell.length_c   1.000
_cell.angle_alpha   90.00
_cell.angle_beta   90.00
_cell.angle_gamma   90.00
#
_symmetry.space_group_name_H-M   'P 1'
#
loop_
_entity.id
_entity.type
_entity.pdbx_description
1 polymer ?
#
loop_
_entity_poly.entity_id
_entity_poly.type
_entity_poly.pdbx_seq_one_letter_code
_entity_poly.pdbx_strand_id
1 'polypeptide(L)'
;MSPPVSAPYGWSKDSEPPAIEDVEKSPDDSPEPYEVDVDEWRIVSAECCACEEETTLYLEPGDDSAWEHDEQHPSHLVHYWRVE
;
A
#
# COMPACT_ATOMS: atom_id res chain seq x y z
N MET A 1 19.63 44.91 18.32
CA MET A 1 18.71 44.49 19.40
C MET A 1 17.43 44.04 18.74
N SER A 2 17.17 42.73 18.70
CA SER A 2 15.93 42.16 18.15
C SER A 2 14.95 41.92 19.31
N PRO A 3 13.64 42.20 19.16
CA PRO A 3 12.69 41.98 20.25
C PRO A 3 12.40 40.48 20.46
N PRO A 4 11.95 40.07 21.66
CA PRO A 4 11.61 38.67 21.90
C PRO A 4 10.31 38.32 21.16
N VAL A 5 10.33 37.21 20.42
CA VAL A 5 9.12 36.59 19.88
C VAL A 5 8.31 36.04 21.07
N SER A 6 7.15 36.64 21.32
CA SER A 6 6.12 36.05 22.18
C SER A 6 5.34 35.02 21.36
N ALA A 7 5.33 33.77 21.80
CA ALA A 7 4.46 32.75 21.22
C ALA A 7 2.98 33.08 21.56
N PRO A 8 2.05 33.03 20.59
CA PRO A 8 0.71 33.60 20.74
C PRO A 8 -0.31 32.76 21.52
N TYR A 9 0.06 31.59 22.06
CA TYR A 9 -0.86 30.72 22.79
C TYR A 9 -0.21 30.28 24.10
N GLY A 10 -0.92 30.50 25.22
CA GLY A 10 -0.47 30.41 26.61
C GLY A 10 -0.01 29.03 27.09
N TRP A 11 1.01 28.47 26.46
CA TRP A 11 1.77 27.34 26.96
C TRP A 11 2.65 27.83 28.12
N SER A 12 2.26 27.52 29.35
CA SER A 12 3.15 27.67 30.52
C SER A 12 4.17 26.53 30.49
N LYS A 13 5.45 26.85 30.72
CA LYS A 13 6.57 25.89 30.66
C LYS A 13 6.50 24.76 31.71
N ASP A 14 5.54 24.79 32.62
CA ASP A 14 5.46 23.89 33.78
C ASP A 14 4.49 22.71 33.62
N SER A 15 3.89 22.51 32.43
CA SER A 15 3.07 21.32 32.19
C SER A 15 3.95 20.15 31.76
N GLU A 16 4.44 19.39 32.74
CA GLU A 16 5.11 18.10 32.52
C GLU A 16 4.11 17.14 31.84
N PRO A 17 4.42 16.59 30.65
CA PRO A 17 3.53 15.62 30.02
C PRO A 17 3.50 14.34 30.86
N PRO A 18 2.34 13.65 30.96
CA PRO A 18 2.29 12.37 31.65
C PRO A 18 3.28 11.40 31.02
N ALA A 19 3.96 10.61 31.86
CA ALA A 19 4.90 9.59 31.40
C ALA A 19 4.20 8.67 30.40
N ILE A 20 4.74 8.59 29.18
CA ILE A 20 4.32 7.59 28.20
C ILE A 20 4.81 6.24 28.71
N GLU A 21 3.89 5.33 28.99
CA GLU A 21 4.22 3.95 29.31
C GLU A 21 4.66 3.25 28.02
N ASP A 22 5.89 2.72 28.02
CA ASP A 22 6.46 2.01 26.88
C ASP A 22 5.57 0.81 26.53
N VAL A 23 4.89 0.88 25.38
CA VAL A 23 4.18 -0.25 24.82
C VAL A 23 5.24 -1.26 24.36
N GLU A 24 5.33 -2.42 25.02
CA GLU A 24 6.19 -3.50 24.57
C GLU A 24 5.68 -3.98 23.21
N LYS A 25 6.34 -3.52 22.14
CA LYS A 25 6.07 -3.92 20.78
C LYS A 25 6.63 -5.32 20.59
N SER A 26 5.79 -6.34 20.79
CA SER A 26 6.07 -7.69 20.31
C SER A 26 6.46 -7.59 18.83
N PRO A 27 7.54 -8.28 18.38
CA PRO A 27 7.84 -8.33 16.97
C PRO A 27 6.67 -9.02 16.27
N ASP A 28 5.93 -8.25 15.48
CA ASP A 28 4.95 -8.80 14.56
C ASP A 28 5.77 -9.54 13.49
N ASP A 29 5.66 -10.88 13.46
CA ASP A 29 6.38 -11.75 12.51
C ASP A 29 5.77 -11.68 11.10
N SER A 30 4.72 -10.87 10.91
CA SER A 30 4.18 -10.63 9.57
C SER A 30 5.20 -9.85 8.75
N PRO A 31 5.45 -10.28 7.49
CA PRO A 31 6.30 -9.52 6.59
C PRO A 31 5.80 -8.09 6.46
N GLU A 32 6.71 -7.12 6.34
CA GLU A 32 6.28 -5.76 6.06
C GLU A 32 5.52 -5.73 4.72
N PRO A 33 4.58 -4.79 4.50
CA PRO A 33 3.73 -4.78 3.31
C PRO A 33 4.49 -4.76 1.97
N TYR A 34 5.76 -4.36 2.00
CA TYR A 34 6.67 -4.29 0.85
C TYR A 34 7.51 -5.57 0.66
N GLU A 35 7.54 -6.47 1.65
CA GLU A 35 8.26 -7.73 1.64
C GLU A 35 7.40 -8.91 1.16
N VAL A 36 6.09 -8.70 1.00
CA VAL A 36 5.19 -9.69 0.46
C VAL A 36 5.43 -9.80 -1.06
N ASP A 37 5.70 -11.01 -1.54
CA ASP A 37 5.78 -11.39 -2.97
C ASP A 37 7.02 -10.96 -3.77
N VAL A 38 8.20 -10.78 -3.18
CA VAL A 38 9.39 -10.40 -3.97
C VAL A 38 9.96 -11.58 -4.78
N ASP A 39 9.69 -12.83 -4.38
CA ASP A 39 10.36 -14.03 -4.94
C ASP A 39 9.41 -15.15 -5.44
N GLU A 40 8.09 -14.97 -5.38
CA GLU A 40 7.12 -16.02 -5.74
C GLU A 40 6.33 -15.70 -7.02
N TRP A 41 5.97 -16.76 -7.77
CA TRP A 41 5.16 -16.66 -8.98
C TRP A 41 3.74 -16.25 -8.62
N ARG A 42 3.18 -15.28 -9.34
CA ARG A 42 1.84 -14.75 -9.06
C ARG A 42 0.84 -15.28 -10.08
N ILE A 43 -0.26 -15.84 -9.58
CA ILE A 43 -1.41 -16.18 -10.39
C ILE A 43 -2.43 -15.05 -10.23
N VAL A 44 -2.66 -14.33 -11.33
CA VAL A 44 -3.61 -13.21 -11.37
C VAL A 44 -4.72 -13.57 -12.33
N SER A 45 -5.96 -13.57 -11.85
CA SER A 45 -7.13 -13.64 -12.73
C SER A 45 -7.53 -12.24 -13.14
N ALA A 46 -7.97 -12.11 -14.39
CA ALA A 46 -8.43 -10.87 -14.97
C ALA A 46 -9.76 -11.08 -15.68
N GLU A 47 -10.67 -10.12 -15.57
CA GLU A 47 -11.95 -10.12 -16.28
C GLU A 47 -12.23 -8.75 -16.88
N CYS A 48 -12.66 -8.73 -18.14
CA CYS A 48 -13.12 -7.53 -18.81
C CYS A 48 -14.59 -7.26 -18.47
N CYS A 49 -14.90 -6.17 -17.79
CA CYS A 49 -16.27 -5.80 -17.43
C CYS A 49 -17.14 -5.38 -18.64
N ALA A 50 -16.54 -5.17 -19.81
CA ALA A 50 -17.26 -4.79 -21.02
C ALA A 50 -17.59 -5.98 -21.93
N CYS A 51 -16.73 -7.00 -21.95
CA CYS A 51 -16.84 -8.16 -22.84
C CYS A 51 -17.19 -9.45 -22.09
N GLU A 52 -17.09 -9.45 -20.76
CA GLU A 52 -17.27 -10.62 -19.91
C GLU A 52 -16.26 -11.74 -20.24
N GLU A 53 -15.12 -11.35 -20.84
CA GLU A 53 -14.00 -12.24 -21.13
C GLU A 53 -13.09 -12.34 -19.90
N GLU A 54 -12.72 -13.56 -19.53
CA GLU A 54 -11.86 -13.86 -18.39
C GLU A 54 -10.55 -14.53 -18.86
N THR A 55 -9.47 -14.28 -18.13
CA THR A 55 -8.19 -14.95 -18.32
C THR A 55 -7.46 -15.18 -17.00
N THR A 56 -6.46 -16.04 -17.02
CA THR A 56 -5.52 -16.25 -15.92
C THR A 56 -4.10 -15.98 -16.41
N LEU A 57 -3.43 -15.04 -15.75
CA LEU A 57 -2.05 -14.64 -16.01
C LEU A 57 -1.14 -15.34 -14.99
N TYR A 58 -0.06 -15.94 -15.49
CA TYR A 58 1.00 -16.54 -14.69
C TYR A 58 2.21 -15.61 -14.78
N LEU A 59 2.39 -14.76 -13.77
CA LEU A 59 3.39 -13.71 -13.75
C LEU A 59 4.61 -14.15 -12.93
N GLU A 60 5.79 -13.92 -13.49
CA GLU A 60 7.07 -14.14 -12.81
C GLU A 60 7.26 -13.13 -11.66
N PRO A 61 8.15 -13.42 -10.68
CA PRO A 61 8.46 -12.48 -9.61
C PRO A 61 8.93 -11.14 -10.18
N GLY A 62 8.24 -10.06 -9.81
CA GLY A 62 8.51 -8.70 -10.29
C GLY A 62 7.89 -8.35 -11.65
N ASP A 63 7.21 -9.28 -12.32
CA ASP A 63 6.47 -8.98 -13.55
C ASP A 63 5.11 -8.31 -13.23
N ASP A 64 4.85 -7.21 -13.94
CA ASP A 64 3.62 -6.42 -13.85
C ASP A 64 2.88 -6.32 -15.21
N SER A 65 3.15 -7.25 -16.12
CA SER A 65 2.56 -7.25 -17.47
C SER A 65 1.04 -7.30 -17.41
N ALA A 66 0.40 -6.37 -18.13
CA ALA A 66 -1.05 -6.35 -18.29
C ALA A 66 -1.53 -7.47 -19.23
N TRP A 67 -2.82 -7.78 -19.16
CA TRP A 67 -3.44 -8.68 -20.13
C TRP A 67 -3.45 -8.03 -21.53
N GLU A 68 -3.06 -8.77 -22.57
CA GLU A 68 -3.06 -8.34 -23.99
C GLU A 68 -4.40 -7.74 -24.47
N HIS A 69 -5.51 -8.00 -23.76
CA HIS A 69 -6.81 -7.38 -24.02
C HIS A 69 -6.82 -5.87 -23.80
N ASP A 70 -6.04 -5.37 -22.83
CA ASP A 70 -5.95 -3.95 -22.52
C ASP A 70 -5.39 -3.15 -23.72
N GLU A 71 -4.42 -3.74 -24.43
CA GLU A 71 -3.83 -3.15 -25.65
C GLU A 71 -4.80 -3.16 -26.83
N GLN A 72 -5.62 -4.21 -26.95
CA GLN A 72 -6.61 -4.36 -28.04
C GLN A 72 -7.86 -3.51 -27.79
N HIS A 73 -8.22 -3.31 -26.53
CA HIS A 73 -9.44 -2.64 -26.10
C HIS A 73 -9.16 -1.62 -24.98
N PRO A 74 -8.47 -0.51 -25.27
CA PRO A 74 -7.98 0.45 -24.26
C PRO A 74 -9.10 1.21 -23.52
N SER A 75 -10.35 1.10 -23.98
CA SER A 75 -11.52 1.68 -23.33
C SER A 75 -12.25 0.70 -22.40
N HIS A 76 -11.89 -0.58 -22.42
CA HIS A 76 -12.53 -1.57 -21.58
C HIS A 76 -11.94 -1.52 -20.17
N LEU A 77 -12.80 -1.69 -19.17
CA LEU A 77 -12.37 -1.77 -17.79
C LEU A 77 -12.10 -3.23 -17.45
N VAL A 78 -10.87 -3.53 -17.06
CA VAL A 78 -10.44 -4.87 -16.64
C VAL A 78 -10.26 -4.89 -15.13
N HIS A 79 -10.86 -5.89 -14.49
CA HIS A 79 -10.71 -6.15 -13.06
C HIS A 79 -9.67 -7.25 -12.86
N TYR A 80 -8.66 -6.99 -12.02
CA TYR A 80 -7.59 -7.93 -11.72
C TYR A 80 -7.66 -8.33 -10.24
N TRP A 81 -7.52 -9.61 -9.94
CA TRP A 81 -7.42 -10.12 -8.57
C TRP A 81 -6.45 -11.29 -8.49
N ARG A 82 -5.84 -11.46 -7.32
CA ARG A 82 -4.97 -12.61 -7.06
C ARG A 82 -5.81 -13.84 -6.75
N VAL A 83 -5.34 -14.98 -7.23
CA VAL A 83 -5.92 -16.29 -6.90
C VAL A 83 -5.14 -16.86 -5.71
N GLU A 84 -5.86 -17.15 -4.63
CA GLU A 84 -5.34 -17.72 -3.37
C GLU A 84 -5.11 -19.23 -3.46
#